data_AF-D5EXR6-F1
#
_entry.id   AF-D5EXR6-F1
#
_cell.length_a   1.000
_cell.length_b   1.000
_cell.length_c   1.000
_cell.angle_alpha   90.00
_cell.angle_beta   90.00
_cell.angle_gamma   90.00
#
_symmetry.space_group_name_H-M   'P 1'
#
loop_
_entity.id
_entity.type
_entity.pdbx_description
1 polymer ?
#
loop_
_entity_poly.entity_id
_entity_poly.type
_entity_poly.pdbx_seq_one_letter_code
_entity_poly.pdbx_strand_id
1 'polypeptide(L)'
;MQGYNSIISTIGSMARHFNWPKNIIVSSSSDMNWNSDDIKELAHQFFEWIIAKNKLAYVEKIPYEYLSFYFTQMLVSFVSNRIKEEQQKIGISFQKCQELVFEICSEDYTIAEVSGQKYVIVNQESMGIQISDLSNAVKYLPAYVIKPTTKHYKPIIRMAVHDVLSDINGMVSAVLLVKTIYGLLDQSSLIKEQITATEDFDDIDNEDKYIPYVSSILTNVSKIEAKMYLEYIFEDGGKKSLAEISSKYGLPKSTAHKKIEEFKHRIFSTYMPENESDGEMFLKKLALSLDEIAN
;
A
#
# COMPACT_ATOMS: atom_id res chain seq x y z
N MET A 1 -19.37 14.22 21.23
CA MET A 1 -18.19 13.42 21.61
C MET A 1 -18.52 11.97 22.01
N GLN A 2 -19.64 11.68 22.70
CA GLN A 2 -20.00 10.30 23.08
C GLN A 2 -20.12 9.31 21.91
N GLY A 3 -20.72 9.72 20.79
CA GLY A 3 -20.87 8.84 19.60
C GLY A 3 -19.53 8.38 19.00
N TYR A 4 -18.59 9.31 18.81
CA TYR A 4 -17.25 9.00 18.30
C TYR A 4 -16.49 8.03 19.22
N ASN A 5 -16.54 8.25 20.54
CA ASN A 5 -15.91 7.36 21.51
C ASN A 5 -16.53 5.95 21.50
N SER A 6 -17.85 5.85 21.28
CA SER A 6 -18.54 4.56 21.14
C SER A 6 -18.10 3.81 19.88
N ILE A 7 -17.87 4.52 18.77
CA ILE A 7 -17.37 3.94 17.52
C ILE A 7 -15.95 3.40 17.71
N ILE A 8 -15.04 4.22 18.26
CA ILE A 8 -13.66 3.79 18.58
C ILE A 8 -13.68 2.56 19.47
N SER A 9 -14.49 2.56 20.53
CA SER A 9 -14.58 1.42 21.45
C SER A 9 -15.06 0.15 20.73
N THR A 10 -16.01 0.26 19.81
CA THR A 10 -16.52 -0.86 19.02
C THR A 10 -15.45 -1.40 18.07
N ILE A 11 -14.78 -0.51 17.32
CA ILE A 11 -13.68 -0.87 16.41
C ILE A 11 -12.55 -1.55 17.19
N GLY A 12 -12.17 -0.99 18.35
CA GLY A 12 -11.15 -1.56 19.22
C GLY A 12 -11.53 -2.91 19.82
N SER A 13 -12.81 -3.16 20.09
CA SER A 13 -13.29 -4.48 20.50
C SER A 13 -13.17 -5.49 19.35
N MET A 14 -13.61 -5.10 18.15
CA MET A 14 -13.56 -5.96 16.96
C MET A 14 -12.13 -6.31 16.54
N ALA A 15 -11.22 -5.34 16.50
CA ALA A 15 -9.83 -5.57 16.14
C ALA A 15 -9.17 -6.62 17.03
N ARG A 16 -9.45 -6.58 18.35
CA ARG A 16 -8.94 -7.56 19.31
C ARG A 16 -9.66 -8.90 19.20
N HIS A 17 -10.99 -8.90 19.02
CA HIS A 17 -11.77 -10.13 18.91
C HIS A 17 -11.40 -10.96 17.68
N PHE A 18 -11.21 -10.30 16.54
CA PHE A 18 -10.83 -10.95 15.28
C PHE A 18 -9.31 -11.07 15.07
N ASN A 19 -8.52 -10.64 16.05
CA ASN A 19 -7.06 -10.63 16.00
C ASN A 19 -6.51 -10.02 14.69
N TRP A 20 -7.05 -8.86 14.30
CA TRP A 20 -6.63 -8.20 13.07
C TRP A 20 -5.18 -7.76 13.17
N PRO A 21 -4.38 -7.97 12.11
CA PRO A 21 -2.98 -7.59 12.14
C PRO A 21 -2.87 -6.07 12.05
N LYS A 22 -2.00 -5.47 12.85
CA LYS A 22 -1.88 -4.01 12.94
C LYS A 22 -1.29 -3.36 11.68
N ASN A 23 -0.53 -4.13 10.91
CA ASN A 23 0.07 -3.68 9.64
C ASN A 23 -0.95 -3.24 8.58
N ILE A 24 -2.26 -3.45 8.80
CA ILE A 24 -3.33 -2.89 7.98
C ILE A 24 -3.44 -1.37 8.12
N ILE A 25 -2.88 -0.80 9.18
CA ILE A 25 -2.76 0.63 9.39
C ILE A 25 -1.48 1.07 8.70
N VAL A 26 -1.59 2.10 7.87
CA VAL A 26 -0.41 2.80 7.32
C VAL A 26 0.24 3.61 8.44
N SER A 27 0.93 2.95 9.37
CA SER A 27 1.69 3.60 10.43
C SER A 27 3.11 3.05 10.51
N SER A 28 4.07 3.93 10.80
CA SER A 28 5.50 3.63 10.98
C SER A 28 5.81 2.84 12.26
N SER A 29 4.80 2.28 12.92
CA SER A 29 4.89 1.62 14.22
C SER A 29 5.19 0.13 14.08
N SER A 30 6.34 -0.31 14.62
CA SER A 30 6.74 -1.73 14.66
C SER A 30 6.11 -2.54 15.81
N ASP A 31 5.28 -1.92 16.65
CA ASP A 31 4.69 -2.57 17.82
C ASP A 31 3.47 -3.38 17.44
N MET A 32 3.43 -4.67 17.77
CA MET A 32 2.37 -5.61 17.35
C MET A 32 1.06 -5.45 18.13
N ASN A 33 1.05 -4.69 19.23
CA ASN A 33 -0.13 -4.49 20.07
C ASN A 33 -0.96 -3.27 19.64
N TRP A 34 -2.29 -3.41 19.70
CA TRP A 34 -3.25 -2.34 19.43
C TRP A 34 -3.32 -1.34 20.60
N ASN A 35 -2.80 -0.13 20.40
CA ASN A 35 -2.97 0.98 21.34
C ASN A 35 -4.19 1.86 20.98
N SER A 36 -4.48 2.88 21.80
CA SER A 36 -5.66 3.74 21.57
C SER A 36 -5.54 4.62 20.33
N ASP A 37 -4.33 5.01 19.95
CA ASP A 37 -4.10 5.88 18.80
C ASP A 37 -4.14 5.07 17.50
N ASP A 38 -3.67 3.82 17.52
CA ASP A 38 -3.85 2.86 16.43
C ASP A 38 -5.33 2.65 16.10
N ILE A 39 -6.18 2.52 17.12
CA ILE A 39 -7.63 2.35 16.91
C ILE A 39 -8.28 3.62 16.35
N LYS A 40 -7.83 4.80 16.77
CA LYS A 40 -8.30 6.07 16.17
C LYS A 40 -7.89 6.16 14.72
N GLU A 41 -6.66 5.79 14.41
CA GLU A 41 -6.12 5.82 13.05
C GLU A 41 -6.86 4.84 12.14
N LEU A 42 -7.05 3.60 12.58
CA LEU A 42 -7.88 2.62 11.87
C LEU A 42 -9.30 3.16 11.61
N ALA A 43 -9.89 3.82 12.61
CA ALA A 43 -11.22 4.42 12.47
C ALA A 43 -11.21 5.55 11.42
N HIS A 44 -10.22 6.43 11.42
CA HIS A 44 -10.09 7.51 10.44
C HIS A 44 -9.94 6.95 9.02
N GLN A 45 -9.04 6.00 8.81
CA GLN A 45 -8.83 5.36 7.50
C GLN A 45 -10.08 4.62 7.01
N PHE A 46 -10.83 4.00 7.92
CA PHE A 46 -12.13 3.41 7.60
C PHE A 46 -13.13 4.48 7.14
N PHE A 47 -13.24 5.60 7.86
CA PHE A 47 -14.15 6.69 7.50
C PHE A 47 -13.80 7.35 6.16
N GLU A 48 -12.52 7.54 5.90
CA GLU A 48 -12.03 8.02 4.60
C GLU A 48 -12.41 7.05 3.49
N TRP A 49 -12.21 5.74 3.69
CA TRP A 49 -12.53 4.71 2.71
C TRP A 49 -14.03 4.63 2.40
N ILE A 50 -14.92 4.70 3.40
CA ILE A 50 -16.37 4.65 3.15
C ILE A 50 -16.85 5.89 2.37
N ILE A 51 -16.24 7.06 2.59
CA ILE A 51 -16.55 8.30 1.87
C ILE A 51 -16.03 8.18 0.43
N ALA A 52 -14.76 7.83 0.25
CA ALA A 52 -14.13 7.69 -1.07
C ALA A 52 -14.83 6.65 -1.96
N LYS A 53 -15.32 5.55 -1.37
CA LYS A 53 -16.06 4.50 -2.08
C LYS A 53 -17.57 4.75 -2.15
N ASN A 54 -18.04 5.90 -1.69
CA ASN A 54 -19.45 6.29 -1.65
C ASN A 54 -20.37 5.22 -1.03
N LYS A 55 -19.89 4.54 0.02
CA LYS A 55 -20.59 3.40 0.67
C LYS A 55 -21.85 3.83 1.42
N LEU A 56 -21.96 5.13 1.72
CA LEU A 56 -23.10 5.70 2.47
C LEU A 56 -24.25 6.19 1.57
N ALA A 57 -24.12 6.09 0.23
CA ALA A 57 -25.10 6.62 -0.73
C ALA A 57 -26.54 6.11 -0.54
N TYR A 58 -26.72 4.91 0.04
CA TYR A 58 -28.02 4.30 0.26
C TYR A 58 -28.32 4.05 1.75
N VAL A 59 -27.60 4.72 2.65
CA VAL A 59 -27.77 4.48 4.09
C VAL A 59 -29.19 4.79 4.56
N GLU A 60 -29.84 5.77 3.94
CA GLU A 60 -31.22 6.18 4.22
C GLU A 60 -32.26 5.12 3.83
N LYS A 61 -31.90 4.17 2.94
CA LYS A 61 -32.78 3.07 2.54
C LYS A 61 -32.68 1.86 3.48
N ILE A 62 -31.76 1.89 4.44
CA ILE A 62 -31.52 0.80 5.37
C ILE A 62 -32.42 1.00 6.59
N PRO A 63 -33.24 0.01 6.99
CA PRO A 63 -34.03 0.12 8.20
C PRO A 63 -33.11 0.29 9.42
N TYR A 64 -33.56 1.09 10.39
CA TYR A 64 -32.74 1.52 11.53
C TYR A 64 -32.15 0.33 12.30
N GLU A 65 -32.91 -0.76 12.42
CA GLU A 65 -32.53 -1.99 13.12
C GLU A 65 -31.30 -2.67 12.49
N TYR A 66 -31.06 -2.46 11.20
CA TYR A 66 -29.96 -3.08 10.46
C TYR A 66 -28.73 -2.17 10.30
N LEU A 67 -28.80 -0.90 10.70
CA LEU A 67 -27.68 0.05 10.54
C LEU A 67 -26.39 -0.46 11.19
N SER A 68 -26.49 -1.01 12.40
CA SER A 68 -25.33 -1.58 13.13
C SER A 68 -24.70 -2.75 12.37
N PHE A 69 -25.52 -3.64 11.82
CA PHE A 69 -25.06 -4.77 11.01
C PHE A 69 -24.34 -4.29 9.75
N TYR A 70 -24.93 -3.35 9.00
CA TYR A 70 -24.31 -2.80 7.80
C TYR A 70 -22.99 -2.07 8.09
N PHE A 71 -22.93 -1.30 9.18
CA PHE A 71 -21.70 -0.64 9.62
C PHE A 71 -20.59 -1.65 9.90
N THR A 72 -20.92 -2.72 10.61
CA THR A 72 -20.00 -3.83 10.90
C THR A 72 -19.51 -4.50 9.62
N GLN A 73 -20.40 -4.78 8.67
CA GLN A 73 -20.04 -5.38 7.38
C GLN A 73 -19.11 -4.47 6.56
N MET A 74 -19.35 -3.17 6.56
CA MET A 74 -18.46 -2.21 5.88
C MET A 74 -17.07 -2.20 6.50
N LEU A 75 -16.97 -2.25 7.83
CA LEU A 75 -15.68 -2.30 8.54
C LEU A 75 -14.92 -3.59 8.23
N VAL A 76 -15.59 -4.75 8.27
CA VAL A 76 -14.98 -6.03 7.90
C VAL A 76 -14.50 -6.01 6.44
N SER A 77 -15.30 -5.45 5.53
CA SER A 77 -14.91 -5.31 4.12
C SER A 77 -13.69 -4.41 3.95
N PHE A 78 -13.62 -3.28 4.66
CA PHE A 78 -12.47 -2.40 4.67
C PHE A 78 -11.19 -3.13 5.13
N VAL A 79 -11.25 -3.79 6.29
CA VAL A 79 -10.09 -4.51 6.82
C VAL A 79 -9.67 -5.65 5.91
N SER A 80 -10.62 -6.40 5.33
CA SER A 80 -10.31 -7.46 4.37
C SER A 80 -9.60 -6.92 3.13
N ASN A 81 -10.03 -5.76 2.60
CA ASN A 81 -9.37 -5.12 1.47
C ASN A 81 -7.95 -4.66 1.84
N ARG A 82 -7.77 -4.04 3.01
CA ARG A 82 -6.45 -3.62 3.50
C ARG A 82 -5.49 -4.79 3.71
N ILE A 83 -5.95 -5.88 4.35
CA ILE A 83 -5.15 -7.11 4.50
C ILE A 83 -4.74 -7.64 3.13
N LYS A 84 -5.66 -7.63 2.17
CA LYS A 84 -5.37 -8.09 0.81
C LYS A 84 -4.34 -7.18 0.11
N GLU A 85 -4.46 -5.88 0.24
CA GLU A 85 -3.51 -4.90 -0.31
C GLU A 85 -2.12 -5.07 0.32
N GLU A 86 -2.03 -5.20 1.64
CA GLU A 86 -0.76 -5.42 2.35
C GLU A 86 -0.16 -6.79 2.02
N GLN A 87 -0.97 -7.84 1.92
CA GLN A 87 -0.51 -9.13 1.43
C GLN A 87 0.03 -9.01 0.01
N GLN A 88 -0.67 -8.31 -0.89
CA GLN A 88 -0.21 -8.09 -2.26
C GLN A 88 1.11 -7.31 -2.34
N LYS A 89 1.41 -6.44 -1.37
CA LYS A 89 2.72 -5.78 -1.25
C LYS A 89 3.82 -6.75 -0.82
N ILE A 90 3.53 -7.63 0.15
CA ILE A 90 4.50 -8.59 0.70
C ILE A 90 4.70 -9.82 -0.22
N GLY A 91 3.69 -10.17 -1.02
CA GLY A 91 3.71 -11.27 -1.98
C GLY A 91 2.50 -12.21 -1.88
N ILE A 92 2.73 -13.50 -2.09
CA ILE A 92 1.68 -14.53 -1.91
C ILE A 92 1.78 -15.14 -0.50
N SER A 93 0.66 -15.60 0.08
CA SER A 93 0.73 -16.35 1.35
C SER A 93 1.35 -17.74 1.15
N PHE A 94 2.06 -18.26 2.17
CA PHE A 94 2.69 -19.58 2.10
C PHE A 94 1.69 -20.68 1.75
N GLN A 95 0.51 -20.67 2.37
CA GLN A 95 -0.55 -21.65 2.10
C GLN A 95 -1.01 -21.60 0.63
N LYS A 96 -1.21 -20.40 0.08
CA LYS A 96 -1.62 -20.26 -1.32
C LYS A 96 -0.51 -20.66 -2.29
N CYS A 97 0.74 -20.36 -1.95
CA CYS A 97 1.91 -20.84 -2.70
C CYS A 97 1.97 -22.37 -2.71
N GLN A 98 1.77 -22.99 -1.54
CA GLN A 98 1.77 -24.44 -1.38
C GLN A 98 0.68 -25.10 -2.25
N GLU A 99 -0.56 -24.61 -2.18
CA GLU A 99 -1.67 -25.09 -3.01
C GLU A 99 -1.32 -25.04 -4.51
N LEU A 100 -0.83 -23.89 -4.98
CA LEU A 100 -0.55 -23.68 -6.40
C LEU A 100 0.65 -24.50 -6.87
N VAL A 101 1.70 -24.64 -6.07
CA VAL A 101 2.85 -25.50 -6.41
C VAL A 101 2.41 -26.95 -6.52
N PHE A 102 1.59 -27.47 -5.60
CA PHE A 102 1.08 -28.83 -5.70
C PHE A 102 0.20 -29.04 -6.93
N GLU A 103 -0.68 -28.08 -7.23
CA GLU A 103 -1.53 -28.10 -8.42
C GLU A 103 -0.68 -28.15 -9.70
N ILE A 104 0.30 -27.25 -9.85
CA ILE A 104 1.24 -27.21 -10.98
C ILE A 104 2.05 -28.51 -11.08
N CYS A 105 2.56 -29.02 -9.96
CA CYS A 105 3.30 -30.28 -9.97
C CYS A 105 2.44 -31.47 -10.41
N SER A 106 1.14 -31.46 -10.10
CA SER A 106 0.22 -32.52 -10.53
C SER A 106 -0.22 -32.40 -11.99
N GLU A 107 -0.21 -31.18 -12.54
CA GLU A 107 -0.56 -30.89 -13.94
C GLU A 107 0.62 -31.14 -14.88
N ASP A 108 1.80 -30.64 -14.51
CA ASP A 108 2.92 -30.45 -15.43
C ASP A 108 4.06 -31.48 -15.22
N TYR A 109 4.04 -32.27 -14.13
CA TYR A 109 5.14 -33.18 -13.76
C TYR A 109 4.68 -34.57 -13.30
N THR A 110 5.62 -35.52 -13.33
CA THR A 110 5.39 -36.85 -12.76
C THR A 110 5.72 -36.85 -11.26
N ILE A 111 4.80 -37.36 -10.44
CA ILE A 111 4.96 -37.44 -8.99
C ILE A 111 5.22 -38.89 -8.57
N ALA A 112 6.24 -39.12 -7.76
CA ALA A 112 6.48 -40.38 -7.06
C ALA A 112 6.30 -40.22 -5.55
N GLU A 113 5.84 -41.28 -4.90
CA GLU A 113 5.78 -41.35 -3.45
C GLU A 113 6.91 -42.23 -2.92
N VAL A 114 7.81 -41.64 -2.14
CA VAL A 114 8.94 -42.35 -1.53
C VAL A 114 8.87 -42.11 -0.04
N SER A 115 8.73 -43.19 0.74
CA SER A 115 8.66 -43.14 2.21
C SER A 115 7.55 -42.20 2.75
N GLY A 116 6.40 -42.16 2.08
CA GLY A 116 5.25 -41.33 2.47
C GLY A 116 5.39 -39.83 2.11
N GLN A 117 6.41 -39.46 1.34
CA GLN A 117 6.62 -38.10 0.85
C GLN A 117 6.49 -38.05 -0.67
N LYS A 118 5.89 -36.97 -1.17
CA LYS A 118 5.74 -36.72 -2.61
C LYS A 118 6.99 -36.06 -3.18
N TYR A 119 7.54 -36.66 -4.23
CA TYR A 119 8.67 -36.17 -5.00
C TYR A 119 8.25 -35.86 -6.42
N VAL A 120 8.74 -34.73 -6.93
CA VAL A 120 8.58 -34.31 -8.33
C VAL A 120 9.77 -34.88 -9.11
N ILE A 121 9.49 -35.67 -10.14
CA ILE A 121 10.50 -36.24 -11.04
C ILE A 121 10.68 -35.25 -12.19
N VAL A 122 11.88 -34.68 -12.31
CA VAL A 122 12.19 -33.74 -13.39
C VAL A 122 12.40 -34.48 -14.71
N ASN A 123 13.25 -35.51 -14.73
CA ASN A 123 13.52 -36.34 -15.92
C ASN A 123 13.43 -37.84 -15.57
N GLN A 124 13.07 -38.67 -16.54
CA GLN A 124 12.97 -40.13 -16.34
C GLN A 124 14.32 -40.78 -15.97
N GLU A 125 15.42 -40.19 -16.44
CA GLU A 125 16.79 -40.62 -16.09
C GLU A 125 17.18 -40.27 -14.64
N SER A 126 16.42 -39.37 -14.00
CA SER A 126 16.66 -38.91 -12.63
C SER A 126 16.02 -39.81 -11.56
N MET A 127 15.45 -40.96 -11.96
CA MET A 127 14.83 -41.88 -11.01
C MET A 127 15.84 -42.43 -10.00
N GLY A 128 15.68 -42.04 -8.73
CA GLY A 128 16.49 -42.50 -7.60
C GLY A 128 17.51 -41.50 -7.05
N ILE A 129 17.75 -40.37 -7.74
CA ILE A 129 18.63 -39.31 -7.24
C ILE A 129 17.78 -38.28 -6.49
N GLN A 130 17.85 -38.27 -5.15
CA GLN A 130 17.10 -37.32 -4.33
C GLN A 130 17.91 -36.04 -4.10
N ILE A 131 17.31 -34.90 -4.41
CA ILE A 131 17.91 -33.60 -4.12
C ILE A 131 17.38 -33.06 -2.81
N SER A 132 18.30 -32.80 -1.90
CA SER A 132 18.05 -32.24 -0.57
C SER A 132 18.29 -30.72 -0.49
N ASP A 133 18.97 -30.13 -1.49
CA ASP A 133 19.31 -28.71 -1.52
C ASP A 133 19.12 -28.12 -2.93
N LEU A 134 18.37 -27.02 -2.99
CA LEU A 134 18.06 -26.28 -4.22
C LEU A 134 18.83 -24.96 -4.31
N SER A 135 19.71 -24.64 -3.36
CA SER A 135 20.40 -23.35 -3.27
C SER A 135 21.17 -22.99 -4.53
N ASN A 136 21.82 -23.98 -5.17
CA ASN A 136 22.59 -23.75 -6.41
C ASN A 136 21.70 -23.45 -7.62
N ALA A 137 20.53 -24.07 -7.72
CA ALA A 137 19.57 -23.82 -8.79
C ALA A 137 18.93 -22.42 -8.67
N VAL A 138 18.84 -21.91 -7.44
CA VAL A 138 18.14 -20.66 -7.13
C VAL A 138 19.08 -19.45 -7.13
N LYS A 139 20.39 -19.67 -6.91
CA LYS A 139 21.41 -18.62 -6.73
C LYS A 139 21.45 -17.58 -7.86
N TYR A 140 21.15 -17.98 -9.08
CA TYR A 140 21.22 -17.12 -10.27
C TYR A 140 19.84 -16.79 -10.84
N LEU A 141 18.76 -17.26 -10.20
CA LEU A 141 17.42 -16.94 -10.64
C LEU A 141 17.05 -15.51 -10.23
N PRO A 142 16.42 -14.74 -11.13
CA PRO A 142 15.89 -13.44 -10.77
C PRO A 142 14.76 -13.59 -9.75
N ALA A 143 14.62 -12.59 -8.87
CA ALA A 143 13.49 -12.52 -7.96
C ALA A 143 12.17 -12.35 -8.74
N TYR A 144 11.12 -13.04 -8.29
CA TYR A 144 9.81 -12.98 -8.94
C TYR A 144 8.97 -11.86 -8.33
N VAL A 145 8.87 -10.73 -9.04
CA VAL A 145 8.11 -9.57 -8.57
C VAL A 145 6.61 -9.78 -8.79
N ILE A 146 5.85 -9.90 -7.70
CA ILE A 146 4.39 -9.89 -7.70
C ILE A 146 3.95 -8.43 -7.57
N LYS A 147 3.42 -7.86 -8.65
CA LYS A 147 2.86 -6.50 -8.62
C LYS A 147 1.53 -6.48 -7.84
N PRO A 148 1.15 -5.35 -7.21
CA PRO A 148 -0.15 -5.21 -6.55
C PRO A 148 -1.36 -5.46 -7.47
N THR A 149 -1.20 -5.20 -8.77
CA THR A 149 -2.23 -5.43 -9.80
C THR A 149 -2.37 -6.90 -10.23
N THR A 150 -1.53 -7.80 -9.72
CA THR A 150 -1.51 -9.22 -10.09
C THR A 150 -2.74 -9.92 -9.55
N LYS A 151 -3.64 -10.34 -10.44
CA LYS A 151 -4.87 -11.09 -10.08
C LYS A 151 -4.67 -12.61 -10.06
N HIS A 152 -3.72 -13.12 -10.83
CA HIS A 152 -3.50 -14.55 -11.02
C HIS A 152 -2.05 -14.91 -10.70
N TYR A 153 -1.83 -15.63 -9.61
CA TYR A 153 -0.49 -16.05 -9.18
C TYR A 153 0.00 -17.33 -9.88
N LYS A 154 -0.92 -18.18 -10.35
CA LYS A 154 -0.60 -19.49 -10.97
C LYS A 154 0.43 -19.38 -12.11
N PRO A 155 0.34 -18.43 -13.07
CA PRO A 155 1.35 -18.31 -14.13
C PRO A 155 2.76 -17.99 -13.61
N ILE A 156 2.86 -17.09 -12.63
CA ILE A 156 4.15 -16.68 -12.04
C ILE A 156 4.77 -17.84 -11.29
N ILE A 157 3.98 -18.56 -10.48
CA ILE A 157 4.44 -19.73 -9.75
C ILE A 157 4.83 -20.85 -10.72
N ARG A 158 4.09 -21.04 -11.81
CA ARG A 158 4.42 -22.04 -12.84
C ARG A 158 5.78 -21.73 -13.47
N MET A 159 6.06 -20.47 -13.82
CA MET A 159 7.39 -20.06 -14.28
C MET A 159 8.47 -20.36 -13.24
N ALA A 160 8.26 -19.95 -11.99
CA ALA A 160 9.21 -20.22 -10.91
C ALA A 160 9.50 -21.71 -10.71
N VAL A 161 8.47 -22.56 -10.78
CA VAL A 161 8.61 -24.02 -10.70
C VAL A 161 9.41 -24.56 -11.88
N HIS A 162 9.12 -24.13 -13.10
CA HIS A 162 9.90 -24.54 -14.28
C HIS A 162 11.35 -24.11 -14.17
N ASP A 163 11.62 -22.86 -13.83
CA ASP A 163 12.98 -22.32 -13.78
C ASP A 163 13.82 -23.03 -12.72
N VAL A 164 13.26 -23.30 -11.53
CA VAL A 164 13.95 -24.07 -10.48
C VAL A 164 14.24 -25.50 -10.94
N LEU A 165 13.28 -26.15 -11.60
CA LEU A 165 13.42 -27.55 -12.01
C LEU A 165 14.23 -27.74 -13.31
N SER A 166 14.42 -26.70 -14.11
CA SER A 166 15.10 -26.78 -15.42
C SER A 166 16.57 -27.23 -15.31
N ASP A 167 17.26 -26.79 -14.26
CA ASP A 167 18.69 -27.08 -14.05
C ASP A 167 18.93 -28.28 -13.11
N ILE A 168 17.86 -29.03 -12.79
CA ILE A 168 17.90 -30.11 -11.81
C ILE A 168 17.90 -31.48 -12.46
N ASN A 169 18.95 -32.26 -12.20
CA ASN A 169 19.03 -33.67 -12.56
C ASN A 169 18.72 -34.57 -11.36
N GLY A 170 17.47 -34.55 -10.90
CA GLY A 170 17.04 -35.31 -9.73
C GLY A 170 15.55 -35.27 -9.44
N MET A 171 15.17 -35.94 -8.35
CA MET A 171 13.86 -35.88 -7.72
C MET A 171 13.87 -34.87 -6.59
N VAL A 172 12.90 -33.97 -6.56
CA VAL A 172 12.80 -32.90 -5.55
C VAL A 172 11.58 -33.15 -4.68
N SER A 173 11.72 -33.12 -3.36
CA SER A 173 10.53 -33.23 -2.50
C SER A 173 9.62 -32.01 -2.70
N ALA A 174 8.31 -32.24 -2.79
CA ALA A 174 7.37 -31.15 -3.00
C ALA A 174 7.39 -30.12 -1.86
N VAL A 175 7.72 -30.55 -0.63
CA VAL A 175 7.87 -29.66 0.53
C VAL A 175 9.08 -28.74 0.37
N LEU A 176 10.21 -29.27 -0.08
CA LEU A 176 11.41 -28.49 -0.35
C LEU A 176 11.14 -27.48 -1.48
N LEU A 177 10.50 -27.93 -2.56
CA LEU A 177 10.12 -27.07 -3.68
C LEU A 177 9.22 -25.91 -3.24
N VAL A 178 8.18 -26.18 -2.43
CA VAL A 178 7.29 -25.12 -1.90
C VAL A 178 8.07 -24.08 -1.11
N LYS A 179 8.98 -24.49 -0.21
CA LYS A 179 9.80 -23.56 0.57
C LYS A 179 10.70 -22.71 -0.31
N THR A 180 11.32 -23.32 -1.32
CA THR A 180 12.21 -22.64 -2.24
C THR A 180 11.47 -21.62 -3.11
N ILE A 181 10.34 -22.01 -3.70
CA ILE A 181 9.51 -21.12 -4.51
C ILE A 181 8.94 -19.98 -3.66
N TYR A 182 8.53 -20.27 -2.43
CA TYR A 182 8.07 -19.23 -1.50
C TYR A 182 9.17 -18.21 -1.20
N GLY A 183 10.41 -18.66 -0.97
CA GLY A 183 11.55 -17.77 -0.75
C GLY A 183 11.89 -16.89 -1.97
N LEU A 184 11.70 -17.42 -3.20
CA LEU A 184 11.88 -16.67 -4.44
C LEU A 184 10.80 -15.59 -4.69
N LEU A 185 9.64 -15.75 -4.06
CA LEU A 185 8.51 -14.83 -4.12
C LEU A 185 8.44 -13.90 -2.91
N ASP A 186 9.33 -14.09 -1.92
CA ASP A 186 9.41 -13.26 -0.72
C ASP A 186 10.03 -11.91 -1.08
N GLN A 187 9.19 -10.87 -1.05
CA GLN A 187 9.60 -9.51 -1.36
C GLN A 187 9.95 -8.71 -0.10
N SER A 188 10.02 -9.34 1.07
CA SER A 188 10.34 -8.65 2.33
C SER A 188 11.72 -7.97 2.33
N SER A 189 12.69 -8.50 1.58
CA SER A 189 14.00 -7.87 1.36
C SER A 189 13.92 -6.67 0.41
N LEU A 190 13.09 -6.74 -0.65
CA LEU A 190 12.83 -5.62 -1.56
C LEU A 190 12.11 -4.47 -0.85
N ILE A 191 11.20 -4.79 0.08
CA ILE A 191 10.52 -3.81 0.94
C ILE A 191 11.52 -3.17 1.90
N LYS A 192 12.46 -3.93 2.47
CA LYS A 192 13.54 -3.36 3.30
C LYS A 192 14.45 -2.45 2.49
N GLU A 193 14.83 -2.85 1.28
CA GLU A 193 15.61 -2.00 0.38
C GLU A 193 14.83 -0.75 -0.03
N GLN A 194 13.51 -0.81 -0.22
CA GLN A 194 12.68 0.40 -0.40
C GLN A 194 12.64 1.27 0.86
N ILE A 195 12.56 0.69 2.06
CA ILE A 195 12.55 1.44 3.34
C ILE A 195 13.92 2.05 3.68
N THR A 196 15.03 1.41 3.30
CA THR A 196 16.39 1.99 3.45
C THR A 196 16.82 2.85 2.27
N ALA A 197 16.29 2.63 1.07
CA ALA A 197 16.53 3.49 -0.10
C ALA A 197 15.67 4.76 -0.09
N THR A 198 14.61 4.82 0.72
CA THR A 198 13.87 6.08 0.97
C THR A 198 14.67 7.12 1.76
N GLU A 199 15.89 6.83 2.21
CA GLU A 199 16.79 7.86 2.76
C GLU A 199 17.87 8.34 1.80
N ASP A 200 18.17 7.64 0.70
CA ASP A 200 19.12 8.10 -0.32
C ASP A 200 19.01 7.19 -1.55
N PHE A 201 18.16 7.52 -2.52
CA PHE A 201 18.43 7.35 -3.97
C PHE A 201 17.24 7.92 -4.75
N ASP A 202 17.54 8.94 -5.55
CA ASP A 202 16.66 9.62 -6.50
C ASP A 202 15.81 8.64 -7.33
N ASP A 203 14.48 8.78 -7.22
CA ASP A 203 13.55 8.41 -8.29
C ASP A 203 13.82 9.36 -9.46
N ILE A 204 14.69 8.91 -10.37
CA ILE A 204 14.84 9.53 -11.68
C ILE A 204 13.55 9.28 -12.48
N ASP A 205 12.94 10.40 -12.87
CA ASP A 205 11.96 10.58 -13.94
C ASP A 205 10.54 10.05 -13.75
N ASN A 206 9.81 10.74 -12.88
CA ASN A 206 8.46 11.18 -13.26
C ASN A 206 8.21 12.66 -12.92
N GLU A 207 9.23 13.51 -13.07
CA GLU A 207 9.13 14.97 -12.86
C GLU A 207 7.97 15.59 -13.66
N ASP A 208 7.62 15.00 -14.81
CA ASP A 208 6.61 15.52 -15.73
C ASP A 208 5.15 15.26 -15.30
N LYS A 209 4.87 14.30 -14.40
CA LYS A 209 3.48 13.93 -14.04
C LYS A 209 2.72 15.13 -13.47
N TYR A 210 3.37 15.96 -12.67
CA TYR A 210 2.73 17.04 -11.91
C TYR A 210 2.76 18.40 -12.62
N ILE A 211 3.64 18.58 -13.61
CA ILE A 211 3.83 19.84 -14.35
C ILE A 211 2.52 20.44 -14.88
N PRO A 212 1.62 19.70 -15.56
CA PRO A 212 0.39 20.31 -16.09
C PRO A 212 -0.55 20.79 -14.97
N TYR A 213 -0.63 20.06 -13.86
CA TYR A 213 -1.48 20.38 -12.73
C TYR A 213 -0.95 21.58 -11.94
N VAL A 214 0.36 21.58 -11.66
CA VAL A 214 1.04 22.69 -10.99
C VAL A 214 0.95 23.97 -11.83
N SER A 215 1.22 23.88 -13.14
CA SER A 215 1.09 25.03 -14.05
C SER A 215 -0.32 25.62 -14.05
N SER A 216 -1.35 24.76 -14.05
CA SER A 216 -2.75 25.18 -13.96
C SER A 216 -3.07 25.91 -12.64
N ILE A 217 -2.57 25.39 -11.50
CA ILE A 217 -2.78 26.02 -10.18
C ILE A 217 -2.08 27.38 -10.08
N LEU A 218 -0.87 27.47 -10.62
CA LEU A 218 -0.02 28.66 -10.57
C LEU A 218 -0.36 29.71 -11.63
N THR A 219 -1.30 29.41 -12.53
CA THR A 219 -1.77 30.37 -13.53
C THR A 219 -2.31 31.63 -12.82
N ASN A 220 -1.76 32.79 -13.16
CA ASN A 220 -2.08 34.11 -12.58
C ASN A 220 -1.74 34.29 -11.08
N VAL A 221 -0.83 33.49 -10.52
CA VAL A 221 -0.32 33.74 -9.15
C VAL A 221 0.78 34.81 -9.19
N SER A 222 0.61 35.89 -8.44
CA SER A 222 1.62 36.94 -8.30
C SER A 222 2.71 36.56 -7.29
N LYS A 223 3.87 37.21 -7.38
CA LYS A 223 5.00 37.05 -6.44
C LYS A 223 4.62 37.25 -4.96
N ILE A 224 3.72 38.19 -4.69
CA ILE A 224 3.22 38.46 -3.32
C ILE A 224 2.32 37.32 -2.84
N GLU A 225 1.47 36.80 -3.72
CA GLU A 225 0.59 35.66 -3.41
C GLU A 225 1.38 34.38 -3.24
N ALA A 226 2.41 34.14 -4.04
CA ALA A 226 3.27 32.96 -3.90
C ALA A 226 3.93 32.89 -2.51
N LYS A 227 4.51 34.01 -2.04
CA LYS A 227 5.06 34.12 -0.68
C LYS A 227 4.00 33.90 0.39
N MET A 228 2.82 34.48 0.20
CA MET A 228 1.68 34.30 1.10
C MET A 228 1.22 32.84 1.20
N TYR A 229 1.17 32.12 0.07
CA TYR A 229 0.77 30.72 0.03
C TYR A 229 1.82 29.81 0.66
N LEU A 230 3.11 30.03 0.38
CA LEU A 230 4.21 29.30 1.01
C LEU A 230 4.14 29.41 2.54
N GLU A 231 4.04 30.63 3.07
CA GLU A 231 4.05 30.85 4.52
C GLU A 231 2.79 30.37 5.24
N TYR A 232 1.64 30.34 4.56
CA TYR A 232 0.40 29.94 5.21
C TYR A 232 0.07 28.44 5.05
N ILE A 233 0.50 27.82 3.95
CA ILE A 233 0.10 26.44 3.59
C ILE A 233 1.24 25.44 3.78
N PHE A 234 2.49 25.85 3.54
CA PHE A 234 3.64 24.93 3.43
C PHE A 234 4.72 25.11 4.51
N GLU A 235 4.57 26.07 5.42
CA GLU A 235 5.55 26.32 6.48
C GLU A 235 5.26 25.45 7.71
N ASP A 236 6.18 24.55 8.06
CA ASP A 236 6.06 23.63 9.21
C ASP A 236 6.21 24.33 10.58
N GLY A 237 6.63 25.60 10.57
CA GLY A 237 6.96 26.41 11.75
C GLY A 237 5.77 27.12 12.39
N GLY A 238 4.75 26.37 12.82
CA GLY A 238 3.62 26.91 13.59
C GLY A 238 2.55 27.61 12.74
N LYS A 239 1.27 27.37 13.08
CA LYS A 239 0.11 27.92 12.36
C LYS A 239 0.07 29.46 12.46
N LYS A 240 0.74 30.17 11.54
CA LYS A 240 0.67 31.63 11.43
C LYS A 240 -0.78 32.06 11.29
N SER A 241 -1.19 33.03 12.09
CA SER A 241 -2.59 33.47 12.05
C SER A 241 -2.84 34.25 10.75
N LEU A 242 -4.07 34.17 10.22
CA LEU A 242 -4.49 34.99 9.07
C LEU A 242 -4.32 36.49 9.33
N ALA A 243 -4.29 36.91 10.60
CA ALA A 243 -4.04 38.29 11.00
C ALA A 243 -2.57 38.69 10.79
N GLU A 244 -1.62 37.79 11.09
CA GLU A 244 -0.19 38.00 10.83
C GLU A 244 0.09 38.06 9.33
N ILE A 245 -0.49 37.16 8.54
CA ILE A 245 -0.36 37.16 7.07
C ILE A 245 -0.96 38.43 6.46
N SER A 246 -2.17 38.81 6.88
CA SER A 246 -2.85 40.04 6.45
C SER A 246 -2.01 41.29 6.74
N SER A 247 -1.40 41.36 7.93
CA SER A 247 -0.55 42.49 8.33
C SER A 247 0.76 42.52 7.56
N LYS A 248 1.38 41.36 7.32
CA LYS A 248 2.68 41.23 6.65
C LYS A 248 2.63 41.58 5.17
N TYR A 249 1.55 41.21 4.47
CA TYR A 249 1.39 41.44 3.04
C TYR A 249 0.52 42.66 2.70
N GLY A 250 0.08 43.44 3.70
CA GLY A 250 -0.70 44.66 3.49
C GLY A 250 -2.08 44.42 2.87
N LEU A 251 -2.70 43.27 3.15
CA LEU A 251 -3.98 42.86 2.58
C LEU A 251 -5.09 42.91 3.64
N PRO A 252 -6.33 43.30 3.31
CA PRO A 252 -7.46 43.11 4.21
C PRO A 252 -7.61 41.63 4.60
N LYS A 253 -7.91 41.35 5.87
CA LYS A 253 -8.03 39.98 6.39
C LYS A 253 -9.04 39.13 5.60
N SER A 254 -10.15 39.73 5.17
CA SER A 254 -11.16 39.08 4.33
C SER A 254 -10.62 38.72 2.94
N THR A 255 -9.80 39.59 2.34
CA THR A 255 -9.15 39.35 1.06
C THR A 255 -8.09 38.26 1.14
N ALA A 256 -7.25 38.28 2.19
CA ALA A 256 -6.24 37.24 2.42
C ALA A 256 -6.90 35.86 2.63
N HIS A 257 -7.95 35.80 3.46
CA HIS A 257 -8.72 34.58 3.68
C HIS A 257 -9.34 34.06 2.36
N LYS A 258 -9.99 34.94 1.59
CA LYS A 258 -10.60 34.57 0.31
C LYS A 258 -9.57 34.00 -0.66
N LYS A 259 -8.42 34.65 -0.81
CA LYS A 259 -7.35 34.19 -1.73
C LYS A 259 -6.72 32.86 -1.32
N ILE A 260 -6.59 32.61 -0.01
CA ILE A 260 -6.07 31.35 0.53
C ILE A 260 -7.07 30.21 0.29
N GLU A 261 -8.35 30.43 0.58
CA GLU A 261 -9.37 29.40 0.36
C GLU A 261 -9.58 29.11 -1.13
N GLU A 262 -9.56 30.13 -1.99
CA GLU A 262 -9.58 29.93 -3.45
C GLU A 262 -8.35 29.15 -3.95
N PHE A 263 -7.20 29.33 -3.32
CA PHE A 263 -6.00 28.58 -3.67
C PHE A 263 -6.06 27.12 -3.19
N LYS A 264 -6.48 26.87 -1.94
CA LYS A 264 -6.74 25.51 -1.45
C LYS A 264 -7.75 24.77 -2.32
N HIS A 265 -8.86 25.44 -2.66
CA HIS A 265 -9.86 24.85 -3.54
C HIS A 265 -9.28 24.48 -4.90
N ARG A 266 -8.42 25.34 -5.49
CA ARG A 266 -7.71 25.02 -6.74
C ARG A 266 -6.81 23.80 -6.62
N ILE A 267 -6.10 23.63 -5.51
CA ILE A 267 -5.28 22.44 -5.25
C ILE A 267 -6.17 21.19 -5.26
N PHE A 268 -7.23 21.18 -4.45
CA PHE A 268 -8.13 20.02 -4.31
C PHE A 268 -8.95 19.71 -5.58
N SER A 269 -9.25 20.72 -6.40
CA SER A 269 -10.02 20.52 -7.63
C SER A 269 -9.18 20.12 -8.83
N THR A 270 -7.87 20.37 -8.81
CA THR A 270 -6.99 20.17 -9.98
C THR A 270 -6.33 18.79 -9.98
N TYR A 271 -5.98 18.26 -8.82
CA TYR A 271 -5.32 16.97 -8.71
C TYR A 271 -5.93 16.13 -7.59
N MET A 272 -6.24 14.86 -7.90
CA MET A 272 -6.71 13.87 -6.93
C MET A 272 -5.63 12.81 -6.75
N PRO A 273 -4.91 12.80 -5.61
CA PRO A 273 -3.83 11.85 -5.38
C PRO A 273 -4.30 10.39 -5.37
N GLU A 274 -3.45 9.49 -5.85
CA GLU A 274 -3.72 8.05 -5.81
C GLU A 274 -3.45 7.44 -4.43
N ASN A 275 -2.50 8.01 -3.70
CA ASN A 275 -2.08 7.62 -2.36
C ASN A 275 -1.39 8.80 -1.65
N GLU A 276 -1.02 8.62 -0.38
CA GLU A 276 -0.38 9.65 0.45
C GLU A 276 0.96 10.12 -0.12
N SER A 277 1.83 9.20 -0.57
CA SER A 277 3.13 9.50 -1.15
C SER A 277 3.02 10.32 -2.44
N ASP A 278 2.07 9.97 -3.32
CA ASP A 278 1.76 10.72 -4.54
C ASP A 278 1.22 12.13 -4.23
N GLY A 279 0.44 12.27 -3.15
CA GLY A 279 -0.04 13.57 -2.66
C GLY A 279 1.08 14.44 -2.09
N GLU A 280 1.98 13.84 -1.32
CA GLU A 280 3.14 14.53 -0.74
C GLU A 280 4.10 15.02 -1.84
N MET A 281 4.36 14.18 -2.85
CA MET A 281 5.23 14.54 -3.98
C MET A 281 4.64 15.69 -4.82
N PHE A 282 3.33 15.64 -5.07
CA PHE A 282 2.60 16.74 -5.73
C PHE A 282 2.68 18.05 -4.94
N LEU A 283 2.46 18.02 -3.62
CA LEU A 283 2.54 19.20 -2.77
C LEU A 283 3.98 19.75 -2.67
N LYS A 284 5.00 18.88 -2.61
CA LYS A 284 6.42 19.27 -2.67
C LYS A 284 6.73 19.99 -3.98
N LYS A 285 6.30 19.47 -5.13
CA LYS A 285 6.56 20.12 -6.43
C LYS A 285 5.81 21.45 -6.57
N LEU A 286 4.58 21.54 -6.04
CA LEU A 286 3.81 22.79 -5.98
C LEU A 286 4.51 23.83 -5.10
N ALA A 287 5.04 23.44 -3.94
CA ALA A 287 5.80 24.32 -3.05
C ALA A 287 7.08 24.83 -3.73
N LEU A 288 7.85 23.96 -4.39
CA LEU A 288 9.04 24.35 -5.15
C LEU A 288 8.71 25.36 -6.25
N SER A 289 7.64 25.10 -7.01
CA SER A 289 7.22 26.00 -8.10
C SER A 289 6.68 27.34 -7.58
N LEU A 290 6.08 27.36 -6.39
CA LEU A 290 5.73 28.62 -5.71
C LEU A 290 6.97 29.39 -5.27
N ASP A 291 8.02 28.69 -4.79
CA ASP A 291 9.28 29.31 -4.38
C ASP A 291 10.00 29.97 -5.57
N GLU A 292 9.95 29.33 -6.75
CA GLU A 292 10.44 29.94 -8.00
C GLU A 292 9.72 31.24 -8.37
N ILE A 293 8.40 31.32 -8.16
CA ILE A 293 7.60 32.54 -8.41
C ILE A 293 7.83 33.59 -7.32
N ALA A 294 8.09 33.15 -6.08
CA ALA A 294 8.30 33.99 -4.92
C ALA A 294 9.68 34.67 -4.92
N ASN A 295 10.68 34.08 -5.56
CA ASN A 295 12.05 34.61 -5.69
C ASN A 295 12.22 35.53 -6.90
#